data_AF-A0A164QRW8-F1
#
_entry.id   AF-A0A164QRW8-F1
#
_cell.length_a   1.000
_cell.length_b   1.000
_cell.length_c   1.000
_cell.angle_alpha   90.00
_cell.angle_beta   90.00
_cell.angle_gamma   90.00
#
_symmetry.space_group_name_H-M   'P 1'
#
loop_
_entity.id
_entity.type
_entity.pdbx_description
1 polymer ?
#
loop_
_entity_poly.entity_id
_entity_poly.type
_entity_poly.pdbx_seq_one_letter_code
_entity_poly.pdbx_strand_id
1 'polypeptide(L)' 'MTVHKAQGQSMDPVMVDLSQCRGTEEPYTMISRARSLAGLIIIRPFKASKLRCPPSEEYRLERDRLNKLTQVT' A
#
# COMPACT_ATOMS: atom_id res chain seq x y z
N MET A 1 5.43 -9.91 11.53
CA MET A 1 6.39 -9.16 10.68
C MET A 1 5.90 -7.73 10.56
N THR A 2 6.78 -6.72 10.61
CA THR A 2 6.38 -5.32 10.37
C THR A 2 6.29 -5.04 8.88
N VAL A 3 5.52 -4.01 8.50
CA VAL A 3 5.33 -3.60 7.10
C VAL A 3 6.66 -3.40 6.38
N HIS A 4 7.60 -2.67 6.99
CA HIS A 4 8.92 -2.41 6.40
C HIS A 4 9.72 -3.69 6.13
N LYS A 5 9.65 -4.68 7.03
CA LYS A 5 10.34 -5.97 6.83
C LYS A 5 9.66 -6.84 5.75
N ALA A 6 8.36 -6.65 5.53
CA ALA A 6 7.61 -7.36 4.50
C ALA A 6 7.83 -6.77 3.09
N GLN A 7 8.51 -5.63 2.97
CA GLN A 7 8.68 -4.96 1.67
C GLN A 7 9.46 -5.85 0.69
N GLY A 8 8.94 -6.00 -0.53
CA GLY A 8 9.51 -6.85 -1.59
C GLY A 8 9.15 -8.34 -1.51
N GLN A 9 8.44 -8.78 -0.47
CA GLN A 9 8.10 -10.20 -0.30
C GLN A 9 6.77 -10.56 -0.99
N SER A 10 6.62 -11.84 -1.37
CA SER A 10 5.34 -12.44 -1.74
C SER A 10 4.97 -13.50 -0.71
N MET A 11 3.74 -13.48 -0.22
CA MET A 11 3.25 -14.32 0.85
C MET A 11 1.90 -14.94 0.47
N ASP A 12 1.69 -16.20 0.87
CA ASP A 12 0.42 -16.90 0.66
C ASP A 12 0.26 -18.02 1.72
N PRO A 13 -0.68 -17.91 2.68
CA PRO A 13 -1.61 -16.80 2.92
C PRO A 13 -0.94 -15.61 3.65
N VAL A 14 -1.60 -14.44 3.66
CA VAL A 14 -1.20 -13.27 4.43
C VAL A 14 -2.33 -12.77 5.33
N MET A 15 -2.01 -12.52 6.60
CA MET A 15 -2.90 -11.91 7.59
C MET A 15 -2.44 -10.48 7.88
N VAL A 16 -3.34 -9.51 7.77
CA VAL A 16 -3.02 -8.08 7.90
C VAL A 16 -3.95 -7.37 8.88
N ASP A 17 -3.40 -6.45 9.66
CA ASP A 17 -4.14 -5.50 10.48
C ASP A 17 -4.09 -4.09 9.87
N LEU A 18 -5.17 -3.70 9.20
CA LEU A 18 -5.23 -2.39 8.52
C LEU A 18 -5.64 -1.24 9.45
N SER A 19 -6.09 -1.52 10.68
CA SER A 19 -6.61 -0.48 11.57
C SER A 19 -5.51 0.44 12.12
N GLN A 20 -4.28 -0.08 12.25
CA GLN A 20 -3.11 0.65 12.76
C GLN A 20 -2.24 1.25 11.66
N CYS A 21 -2.60 1.03 10.39
CA CYS A 21 -1.84 1.55 9.27
C CYS A 21 -1.79 3.08 9.28
N ARG A 22 -0.66 3.62 8.84
CA ARG A 22 -0.39 5.04 8.63
C ARG A 22 -0.18 5.33 7.15
N GLY A 23 -0.70 6.47 6.72
CA GLY A 23 -0.64 6.89 5.32
C GLY A 23 -1.26 5.87 4.36
N THR A 24 -0.95 6.02 3.08
CA THR A 24 -1.44 5.11 2.02
C THR A 24 -0.48 3.97 1.69
N GLU A 25 0.79 4.07 2.10
CA GLU A 25 1.88 3.19 1.68
C GLU A 25 1.89 1.88 2.48
N GLU A 26 1.66 1.97 3.80
CA GLU A 26 1.58 0.79 4.66
C GLU A 26 0.50 -0.21 4.25
N PRO A 27 -0.79 0.20 4.08
CA PRO A 27 -1.83 -0.75 3.70
C PRO A 27 -1.58 -1.33 2.32
N TYR A 28 -1.07 -0.53 1.37
CA TYR A 28 -0.66 -1.02 0.06
C TYR A 28 0.44 -2.09 0.17
N THR A 29 1.48 -1.82 0.95
CA THR A 29 2.61 -2.75 1.15
C THR A 29 2.16 -4.04 1.80
N MET A 30 1.25 -3.99 2.77
CA MET A 30 0.70 -5.18 3.43
C MET A 30 -0.17 -6.03 2.48
N ILE A 31 -1.10 -5.39 1.77
CA ILE A 31 -2.05 -6.09 0.89
C ILE A 31 -1.33 -6.66 -0.34
N SER A 32 -0.38 -5.92 -0.92
CA SER A 32 0.41 -6.36 -2.09
C SER A 32 1.41 -7.48 -1.80
N ARG A 33 1.42 -8.06 -0.60
CA ARG A 33 2.13 -9.33 -0.34
C ARG A 33 1.28 -10.52 -0.73
N ALA A 34 -0.04 -10.40 -0.68
CA ALA A 34 -0.95 -11.46 -1.09
C ALA A 34 -0.82 -11.71 -2.59
N ARG A 35 -0.79 -12.98 -3.01
CA ARG A 35 -0.86 -13.37 -4.42
C ARG A 35 -2.28 -13.44 -4.96
N SER A 36 -3.27 -13.55 -4.08
CA SER A 36 -4.69 -13.61 -4.42
C SER A 36 -5.53 -13.00 -3.30
N LEU A 37 -6.76 -12.59 -3.61
CA LEU A 37 -7.71 -12.15 -2.59
C LEU A 37 -8.13 -13.29 -1.64
N ALA A 38 -8.14 -14.54 -2.12
CA ALA A 38 -8.44 -15.71 -1.30
C ALA A 38 -7.38 -15.94 -0.21
N GLY A 39 -6.12 -15.61 -0.50
CA GLY A 39 -5.01 -15.67 0.46
C GLY A 39 -4.89 -14.43 1.37
N LEU A 40 -5.77 -13.43 1.24
CA LEU A 40 -5.74 -12.20 2.03
C LEU A 40 -6.77 -12.26 3.18
N ILE A 41 -6.27 -12.17 4.40
CA ILE A 41 -7.11 -12.20 5.61
C ILE A 41 -6.94 -10.89 6.37
N ILE A 42 -8.05 -10.18 6.60
CA ILE A 42 -8.08 -8.94 7.38
C ILE A 42 -8.56 -9.26 8.79
N ILE A 43 -7.69 -9.07 9.78
CA ILE A 43 -7.93 -9.62 11.13
C ILE A 43 -8.94 -8.83 11.98
N ARG A 44 -9.32 -7.61 11.56
CA ARG A 44 -10.36 -6.79 12.20
C ARG A 44 -10.91 -5.70 11.28
N PRO A 45 -12.12 -5.19 11.54
CA PRO A 45 -12.67 -4.05 10.80
C PRO A 45 -11.74 -2.83 10.84
N PHE A 46 -11.71 -2.08 9.74
CA PHE A 46 -10.92 -0.85 9.61
C PHE A 46 -11.74 0.22 8.89
N LYS A 47 -11.38 1.50 9.09
CA LYS A 47 -12.06 2.61 8.42
C LYS A 47 -11.62 2.67 6.95
N ALA A 48 -12.55 2.89 6.02
CA ALA A 48 -12.25 3.08 4.61
C ALA A 48 -11.23 4.21 4.34
N SER A 49 -11.17 5.20 5.24
CA SER A 49 -10.15 6.27 5.18
C SER A 49 -8.71 5.73 5.19
N LYS A 50 -8.45 4.55 5.77
CA LYS A 50 -7.12 3.92 5.75
C LYS A 50 -6.65 3.54 4.35
N LEU A 51 -7.56 3.32 3.39
CA LEU A 51 -7.22 3.01 2.00
C LEU A 51 -7.34 4.23 1.07
N ARG A 52 -7.91 5.33 1.55
CA ARG A 52 -8.22 6.52 0.74
C ARG A 52 -7.38 7.74 1.15
N CYS A 53 -6.30 7.53 1.87
CA CYS A 53 -5.34 8.59 2.15
C CYS A 53 -4.62 8.99 0.86
N PRO A 54 -4.37 10.29 0.63
CA PRO A 54 -3.46 10.69 -0.44
C PRO A 54 -2.04 10.14 -0.17
N PRO A 55 -1.26 9.84 -1.23
CA PRO A 55 0.17 9.62 -1.10
C PRO A 55 0.89 10.83 -0.50
N SER A 56 2.13 10.62 -0.06
CA SER A 56 2.98 11.71 0.41
C SER A 56 3.09 12.84 -0.62
N GLU A 57 3.25 14.07 -0.14
CA GLU A 57 3.44 15.24 -1.02
C GLU A 57 4.65 15.05 -1.94
N GLU A 58 5.73 14.45 -1.42
CA GLU A 58 6.92 14.09 -2.21
C GLU A 58 6.57 13.17 -3.38
N TYR A 59 5.82 12.09 -3.14
CA TYR A 59 5.38 11.19 -4.20
C TYR A 59 4.51 11.91 -5.25
N ARG A 60 3.62 12.81 -4.80
CA ARG A 60 2.75 13.56 -5.70
C ARG A 60 3.56 14.50 -6.61
N LEU A 61 4.51 15.24 -6.03
CA LEU A 61 5.41 16.13 -6.78
C LEU A 61 6.26 15.35 -7.78
N GLU A 62 6.78 14.19 -7.40
CA GLU A 62 7.59 13.36 -8.29
C GLU A 62 6.75 12.77 -9.43
N ARG A 63 5.54 12.30 -9.13
CA ARG A 63 4.60 11.85 -10.16
C ARG A 63 4.28 12.96 -11.16
N ASP A 64 4.08 14.18 -10.70
CA ASP A 64 3.82 15.33 -11.57
C ASP A 64 5.02 15.67 -12.46
N ARG A 65 6.25 15.50 -11.96
CA ARG A 65 7.47 15.63 -12.77
C ARG A 65 7.56 14.56 -13.85
N LEU A 66 7.30 13.30 -13.50
CA LEU A 66 7.30 12.18 -14.45
C LEU A 66 6.25 12.36 -15.56
N ASN A 67 5.06 12.83 -15.20
CA ASN A 67 3.99 13.12 -16.17
C ASN A 67 4.39 14.23 -17.16
N LYS A 68 5.13 15.24 -16.72
CA LYS A 68 5.66 16.28 -17.62
C LYS A 68 6.69 15.71 -18.60
N LEU A 69 7.53 14.79 -18.16
CA LEU A 69 8.56 14.18 -19.01
C LEU A 69 7.95 13.31 -20.13
N THR A 70 6.87 12.59 -19.82
CA THR A 70 6.15 11.76 -20.79
C THR A 70 5.42 12.56 -21.86
N GLN A 71 5.14 13.85 -21.63
CA GLN A 71 4.53 14.74 -22.62
C GLN A 71 5.54 15.34 -23.60
N VAL A 72 6.84 15.23 -23.31
CA VAL A 72 7.94 15.80 -24.12
C VAL A 72 8.59 14.75 -25.02
N THR A 73 8.28 13.45 -24.81
CA THR A 73 8.79 12.32 -25.60
C THR A 73 7.71 11.76 -26.50
#